data_AF-A0A3L7W3E2-F1
#
_entry.id   AF-A0A3L7W3E2-F1
#
_cell.length_a   1.000
_cell.length_b   1.000
_cell.length_c   1.000
_cell.angle_alpha   90.00
_cell.angle_beta   90.00
_cell.angle_gamma   90.00
#
_symmetry.space_group_name_H-M   'P 1'
#
loop_
_entity.id
_entity.type
_entity.pdbx_description
1 polymer ?
#
loop_
_entity_poly.entity_id
_entity_poly.type
_entity_poly.pdbx_seq_one_letter_code
_entity_poly.pdbx_strand_id
1 'polypeptide(L)'
;MTQGLGGDPAALAAHLAAVQGAGVSLDRGVTVLPFAQLAHTAIDPRIPLLVTHLPTEGSAAAQQVGTLPGRSGAGWALLARIYGVTHEVVVLPSGARNTLEALAAVPADAGAALVLPPLPPLAALTSPWAMPWLSARLRAEDGCPWDREQTHGSLAKHL
;
A
#
# COMPACT_ATOMS: atom_id res chain seq x y z
N MET A 1 4.59 10.42 38.10
CA MET A 1 5.69 9.89 37.28
C MET A 1 5.17 9.69 35.86
N THR A 2 5.28 10.72 35.03
CA THR A 2 4.94 10.69 33.61
C THR A 2 6.07 9.99 32.87
N GLN A 3 5.92 8.68 32.62
CA GLN A 3 6.72 7.98 31.62
C GLN A 3 6.48 8.68 30.28
N GLY A 4 7.49 9.42 29.81
CA GLY A 4 7.42 10.10 28.53
C GLY A 4 7.22 9.08 27.42
N LEU A 5 6.25 9.34 26.55
CA LEU A 5 6.04 8.68 25.25
C LEU A 5 7.18 9.01 24.27
N GLY A 6 8.43 8.91 24.72
CA GLY A 6 9.61 9.07 23.88
C GLY A 6 9.85 7.76 23.15
N GLY A 7 9.35 7.64 21.92
CA GLY A 7 9.77 6.54 21.05
C GLY A 7 11.29 6.57 20.88
N ASP A 8 11.93 5.41 20.95
CA ASP A 8 13.38 5.30 20.78
C ASP A 8 13.77 5.64 19.33
N PRO A 9 14.45 6.77 19.08
CA PRO A 9 14.88 7.13 17.72
C PRO A 9 15.86 6.10 17.13
N ALA A 10 16.61 5.35 17.96
CA ALA A 10 17.49 4.29 17.50
C ALA A 10 16.69 3.10 16.94
N ALA A 11 15.54 2.78 17.54
CA ALA A 11 14.64 1.75 17.03
C ALA A 11 14.05 2.12 15.66
N LEU A 12 13.64 3.39 15.47
CA LEU A 12 13.17 3.85 14.16
C LEU A 12 14.29 3.79 13.11
N ALA A 13 15.50 4.23 13.45
CA ALA A 13 16.64 4.16 12.56
C ALA A 13 16.97 2.71 12.14
N ALA A 14 16.91 1.76 13.09
CA ALA A 14 17.11 0.34 12.80
C ALA A 14 16.03 -0.22 11.86
N HIS A 15 14.76 0.15 12.03
CA HIS A 15 13.69 -0.23 11.11
C HIS A 15 13.92 0.34 9.70
N LEU A 16 14.28 1.62 9.58
CA LEU A 16 14.58 2.25 8.30
C LEU A 16 15.78 1.56 7.61
N ALA A 17 16.82 1.25 8.36
CA ALA A 17 17.98 0.52 7.86
C ALA A 17 17.62 -0.90 7.40
N ALA A 18 16.74 -1.61 8.10
CA ALA A 18 16.24 -2.92 7.69
C ALA A 18 15.44 -2.84 6.38
N VAL A 19 14.59 -1.83 6.21
CA VAL A 19 13.83 -1.59 4.98
C VAL A 19 14.75 -1.29 3.80
N GLN A 20 15.74 -0.40 4.00
CA GLN A 20 16.71 -0.04 2.97
C GLN A 20 17.66 -1.21 2.63
N GLY A 21 18.11 -1.96 3.64
CA GLY A 21 18.92 -3.17 3.46
C GLY A 21 18.17 -4.27 2.72
N ALA A 22 16.85 -4.34 2.89
CA ALA A 22 15.95 -5.17 2.11
C ALA A 22 15.64 -4.57 0.72
N GLY A 23 16.30 -3.50 0.28
CA GLY A 23 16.20 -2.94 -1.08
C GLY A 23 14.92 -2.16 -1.37
N VAL A 24 14.15 -1.77 -0.34
CA VAL A 24 12.94 -0.96 -0.53
C VAL A 24 13.30 0.53 -0.43
N SER A 25 13.10 1.26 -1.53
CA SER A 25 13.29 2.71 -1.55
C SER A 25 12.15 3.44 -0.84
N LEU A 26 12.49 4.45 -0.03
CA LEU A 26 11.54 5.32 0.68
C LEU A 26 11.59 6.78 0.18
N ASP A 27 12.33 7.03 -0.90
CA ASP A 27 12.54 8.37 -1.51
C ASP A 27 11.25 9.07 -1.93
N ARG A 28 10.22 8.30 -2.31
CA ARG A 28 8.90 8.80 -2.71
C ARG A 28 7.88 8.85 -1.58
N GLY A 29 8.33 8.65 -0.35
CA GLY A 29 7.50 8.58 0.85
C GLY A 29 7.00 7.17 1.16
N VAL A 30 6.23 7.05 2.25
CA VAL A 30 5.68 5.80 2.76
C VAL A 30 4.26 6.06 3.28
N THR A 31 3.34 5.12 3.02
CA THR A 31 2.03 5.09 3.67
C THR A 31 2.13 4.21 4.91
N VAL A 32 1.64 4.68 6.06
CA VAL A 32 1.63 3.90 7.32
C VAL A 32 0.18 3.64 7.73
N LEU A 33 -0.21 2.37 7.86
CA LEU A 33 -1.57 2.00 8.26
C LEU A 33 -1.58 0.88 9.30
N PRO A 34 -2.47 0.94 10.31
CA PRO A 34 -2.81 -0.23 11.09
C PRO A 34 -3.44 -1.31 10.21
N PHE A 35 -3.14 -2.58 10.49
CA PHE A 35 -3.68 -3.72 9.76
C PHE A 35 -5.22 -3.72 9.75
N ALA A 36 -5.84 -3.33 10.86
CA ALA A 36 -7.29 -3.21 10.99
C ALA A 36 -7.91 -2.10 10.11
N GLN A 37 -7.13 -1.13 9.62
CA GLN A 37 -7.61 0.02 8.84
C GLN A 37 -7.49 -0.15 7.33
N LEU A 38 -6.95 -1.29 6.87
CA LEU A 38 -6.69 -1.54 5.44
C LEU A 38 -7.95 -1.44 4.56
N ALA A 39 -9.11 -1.85 5.08
CA ALA A 39 -10.38 -1.80 4.34
C ALA A 39 -11.03 -0.40 4.30
N HIS A 40 -10.55 0.51 5.14
CA HIS A 40 -11.17 1.80 5.44
C HIS A 40 -10.38 2.98 4.88
N THR A 41 -9.12 2.74 4.46
CA THR A 41 -8.23 3.79 3.99
C THR A 41 -7.83 3.58 2.51
N ALA A 42 -7.75 4.67 1.76
CA ALA A 42 -7.25 4.64 0.40
C ALA A 42 -5.75 4.30 0.42
N ILE A 43 -5.34 3.34 -0.41
CA ILE A 43 -3.96 2.89 -0.51
C ILE A 43 -3.51 3.17 -1.94
N ASP A 44 -2.42 3.91 -2.09
CA ASP A 44 -1.70 3.98 -3.36
C ASP A 44 -0.57 2.94 -3.34
N PRO A 45 -0.73 1.79 -4.03
CA PRO A 45 0.29 0.75 -4.01
C PRO A 45 1.55 1.11 -4.81
N ARG A 46 1.63 2.32 -5.39
CA ARG A 46 2.83 2.83 -6.10
C ARG A 46 3.90 3.38 -5.16
N ILE A 47 3.60 3.49 -3.86
CA ILE A 47 4.55 3.84 -2.81
C ILE A 47 4.58 2.74 -1.75
N PRO A 48 5.69 2.58 -1.01
CA PRO A 48 5.79 1.61 0.06
C PRO A 48 4.64 1.75 1.08
N LEU A 49 4.11 0.62 1.53
CA LEU A 49 3.10 0.54 2.59
C LEU A 49 3.69 -0.14 3.81
N LEU A 50 3.78 0.58 4.92
CA LEU A 50 4.08 0.07 6.26
C LEU A 50 2.78 -0.30 6.96
N VAL A 51 2.58 -1.59 7.22
CA VAL A 51 1.45 -2.12 7.98
C VAL A 51 1.89 -2.41 9.40
N THR A 52 1.16 -1.86 10.37
CA THR A 52 1.42 -2.03 11.80
C THR A 52 0.32 -2.82 12.48
N HIS A 53 0.63 -3.51 13.58
CA HIS A 53 -0.35 -4.19 14.42
C HIS A 53 -0.77 -3.34 15.63
N LEU A 54 -0.71 -2.01 15.49
CA LEU A 54 -1.11 -1.10 16.56
C LEU A 54 -2.60 -1.27 16.89
N PRO A 55 -2.98 -1.31 18.18
CA PRO A 55 -4.38 -1.37 18.56
C PRO A 55 -5.11 -0.11 18.05
N THR A 56 -6.29 -0.32 17.48
CA THR A 56 -7.13 0.77 16.95
C THR A 56 -8.30 1.13 17.88
N GLU A 57 -8.43 0.44 19.01
CA GLU A 57 -9.50 0.65 19.99
C GLU A 57 -9.47 2.08 20.56
N GLY A 58 -10.63 2.73 20.61
CA GLY A 58 -10.78 4.11 21.11
C GLY A 58 -10.36 5.22 20.13
N SER A 59 -9.91 4.89 18.91
CA SER A 59 -9.65 5.90 17.87
C SER A 59 -10.94 6.36 17.20
N ALA A 60 -11.13 7.67 17.04
CA ALA A 60 -12.23 8.24 16.26
C ALA A 60 -12.28 7.72 14.80
N ALA A 61 -11.13 7.29 14.25
CA ALA A 61 -11.05 6.65 12.93
C ALA A 61 -11.57 5.21 12.91
N ALA A 62 -11.57 4.50 14.05
CA ALA A 62 -12.19 3.18 14.19
C ALA A 62 -13.71 3.29 14.41
N GLN A 63 -14.20 4.44 14.90
CA GLN A 63 -15.62 4.73 15.13
C GLN A 63 -16.35 5.26 13.88
N GLN A 64 -15.61 5.62 12.83
CA GLN A 64 -16.14 6.02 11.55
C GLN A 64 -15.75 4.95 10.51
N VAL A 65 -16.38 4.98 9.35
CA VAL A 65 -15.96 4.28 8.12
C VAL A 65 -16.61 2.91 7.88
N GLY A 66 -17.68 2.92 7.07
CA GLY A 66 -18.02 1.77 6.25
C GLY A 66 -16.90 1.49 5.24
N THR A 67 -16.73 0.24 4.85
CA THR A 67 -15.74 -0.19 3.83
C THR A 67 -15.74 0.74 2.62
N LEU A 68 -14.55 1.17 2.16
CA LEU A 68 -14.47 2.06 0.99
C LEU A 68 -15.14 1.42 -0.23
N PRO A 69 -15.82 2.19 -1.10
CA PRO A 69 -16.38 1.67 -2.34
C PRO A 69 -15.33 0.90 -3.15
N GLY A 70 -15.71 -0.29 -3.64
CA GLY A 70 -14.81 -1.18 -4.39
C GLY A 70 -13.80 -1.97 -3.54
N ARG A 71 -13.73 -1.75 -2.22
CA ARG A 71 -13.05 -2.67 -1.29
C ARG A 71 -14.02 -3.79 -0.93
N SER A 72 -13.61 -5.03 -1.16
CA SER A 72 -14.26 -6.19 -0.58
C SER A 72 -13.26 -6.92 0.31
N GLY A 73 -13.71 -7.56 1.39
CA GLY A 73 -12.82 -8.22 2.35
C GLY A 73 -11.96 -7.26 3.18
N ALA A 74 -11.08 -7.83 4.00
CA ALA A 74 -10.19 -7.11 4.92
C ALA A 74 -8.88 -7.88 5.15
N GLY A 75 -7.92 -7.26 5.84
CA GLY A 75 -6.68 -7.90 6.28
C GLY A 75 -5.88 -8.54 5.13
N TRP A 76 -5.42 -9.78 5.35
CA TRP A 76 -4.57 -10.52 4.41
C TRP A 76 -5.22 -10.74 3.04
N ALA A 77 -6.52 -11.06 3.00
CA ALA A 77 -7.24 -11.26 1.75
C ALA A 77 -7.32 -9.97 0.90
N LEU A 78 -7.36 -8.81 1.56
CA LEU A 78 -7.32 -7.52 0.88
C LEU A 78 -5.90 -7.23 0.36
N LEU A 79 -4.86 -7.44 1.17
CA LEU A 79 -3.48 -7.27 0.73
C LEU A 79 -3.15 -8.18 -0.46
N ALA A 80 -3.51 -9.46 -0.40
CA ALA A 80 -3.31 -10.43 -1.47
C ALA A 80 -4.02 -10.02 -2.78
N ARG A 81 -5.16 -9.34 -2.70
CA ARG A 81 -5.86 -8.84 -3.90
C ARG A 81 -5.22 -7.59 -4.48
N ILE A 82 -4.69 -6.71 -3.64
CA ILE A 82 -4.01 -5.49 -4.11
C ILE A 82 -2.65 -5.84 -4.73
N TYR A 83 -1.88 -6.69 -4.06
CA TYR A 83 -0.46 -6.94 -4.38
C TYR A 83 -0.20 -8.28 -5.07
N GLY A 84 -1.12 -9.25 -4.95
CA GLY A 84 -0.89 -10.64 -5.35
C GLY A 84 -0.32 -11.48 -4.21
N VAL A 85 -0.68 -12.78 -4.18
CA VAL A 85 -0.27 -13.70 -3.09
C VAL A 85 1.24 -13.94 -3.04
N THR A 86 1.92 -13.85 -4.19
CA THR A 86 3.37 -14.04 -4.32
C THR A 86 4.18 -12.77 -4.08
N HIS A 87 3.53 -11.63 -3.77
CA HIS A 87 4.25 -10.38 -3.53
C HIS A 87 5.17 -10.50 -2.33
N GLU A 88 6.42 -10.08 -2.49
CA GLU A 88 7.39 -10.08 -1.40
C GLU A 88 7.10 -8.93 -0.43
N VAL A 89 7.25 -9.21 0.86
CA VAL A 89 7.02 -8.31 1.97
C VAL A 89 8.23 -8.39 2.90
N VAL A 90 8.65 -7.23 3.42
CA VAL A 90 9.73 -7.14 4.40
C VAL A 90 9.14 -7.18 5.80
N VAL A 91 9.58 -8.12 6.62
CA VAL A 91 9.17 -8.25 8.02
C VAL A 91 10.13 -7.45 8.90
N LEU A 92 9.59 -6.60 9.76
CA LEU A 92 10.38 -5.80 10.70
C LEU A 92 10.33 -6.40 12.12
N PRO A 93 11.42 -6.27 12.91
CA PRO A 93 12.66 -5.54 12.60
C PRO A 93 13.70 -6.34 11.79
N SER A 94 13.46 -7.62 11.50
CA SER A 94 14.49 -8.51 10.96
C SER A 94 14.97 -8.15 9.55
N GLY A 95 14.17 -7.43 8.77
CA GLY A 95 14.44 -7.18 7.35
C GLY A 95 14.25 -8.41 6.46
N ALA A 96 13.74 -9.52 7.02
CA ALA A 96 13.53 -10.75 6.28
C ALA A 96 12.44 -10.57 5.21
N ARG A 97 12.64 -11.15 4.03
CA ARG A 97 11.62 -11.18 2.97
C ARG A 97 10.76 -12.43 3.08
N ASN A 98 9.47 -12.28 2.82
CA ASN A 98 8.51 -13.36 2.79
C ASN A 98 7.39 -13.05 1.80
N THR A 99 6.59 -14.03 1.38
CA THR A 99 5.43 -13.77 0.50
C THR A 99 4.18 -13.49 1.33
N LEU A 100 3.22 -12.75 0.75
CA LEU A 100 1.92 -12.54 1.40
C LEU A 100 1.20 -13.87 1.72
N GLU A 101 1.30 -14.87 0.85
CA GLU A 101 0.73 -16.20 1.07
C GLU A 101 1.31 -16.90 2.30
N ALA A 102 2.63 -16.92 2.41
CA ALA A 102 3.32 -17.59 3.51
C ALA A 102 3.06 -16.86 4.84
N LEU A 103 3.01 -15.52 4.84
CA LEU A 103 2.65 -14.75 6.03
C LEU A 103 1.19 -14.95 6.45
N ALA A 104 0.27 -15.05 5.50
CA ALA A 104 -1.15 -15.29 5.79
C ALA A 104 -1.43 -16.67 6.39
N ALA A 105 -0.53 -17.64 6.19
CA ALA A 105 -0.60 -18.98 6.78
C ALA A 105 -0.11 -19.05 8.24
N VAL A 106 0.58 -18.01 8.72
CA VAL A 106 1.08 -17.91 10.10
C VAL A 106 0.00 -17.23 10.97
N PRO A 107 -0.17 -17.63 12.25
CA PRO A 107 -1.07 -16.91 13.16
C PRO A 107 -0.76 -15.41 13.20
N ALA A 108 -1.82 -14.58 13.09
CA ALA A 108 -1.75 -13.13 12.99
C ALA A 108 -1.11 -12.44 14.23
N ASP A 109 -0.86 -13.19 15.28
CA ASP A 109 -0.41 -12.75 16.60
C ASP A 109 1.10 -12.47 16.66
N ALA A 110 1.84 -12.68 15.56
CA ALA A 110 3.29 -12.45 15.51
C ALA A 110 3.68 -10.96 15.70
N GLY A 111 2.73 -10.02 15.62
CA GLY A 111 2.90 -8.60 15.99
C GLY A 111 3.92 -7.79 15.17
N ALA A 112 4.61 -8.44 14.24
CA ALA A 112 5.65 -7.83 13.42
C ALA A 112 5.04 -6.82 12.44
N ALA A 113 5.67 -5.65 12.33
CA ALA A 113 5.30 -4.70 11.28
C ALA A 113 5.79 -5.20 9.92
N LEU A 114 5.05 -4.86 8.87
CA LEU A 114 5.29 -5.32 7.51
C LEU A 114 5.52 -4.13 6.60
N VAL A 115 6.52 -4.19 5.73
CA VAL A 115 6.69 -3.24 4.63
C VAL A 115 6.45 -3.93 3.32
N LEU A 116 5.38 -3.51 2.63
CA LEU A 116 5.09 -3.94 1.27
C LEU A 116 5.80 -3.00 0.31
N PRO A 117 6.75 -3.50 -0.51
CA PRO A 117 7.36 -2.72 -1.59
C PRO A 117 6.32 -2.23 -2.60
N PRO A 118 6.59 -1.12 -3.30
CA PRO A 118 5.66 -0.57 -4.27
C PRO A 118 5.48 -1.49 -5.48
N LEU A 119 4.27 -1.48 -6.04
CA LEU A 119 3.97 -2.12 -7.32
C LEU A 119 4.42 -1.25 -8.49
N PRO A 120 4.90 -1.87 -9.60
CA PRO A 120 5.12 -1.14 -10.84
C PRO A 120 3.79 -0.56 -11.36
N PRO A 121 3.82 0.54 -12.13
CA PRO A 121 2.60 1.26 -12.54
C PRO A 121 1.50 0.40 -13.17
N LEU A 122 1.85 -0.60 -13.98
CA LEU A 122 0.89 -1.49 -14.65
C LEU A 122 0.28 -2.54 -13.71
N ALA A 123 0.93 -2.87 -12.60
CA ALA A 123 0.36 -3.75 -11.57
C ALA A 123 -0.43 -2.97 -10.51
N ALA A 124 -0.15 -1.67 -10.36
CA ALA A 124 -0.76 -0.78 -9.37
C ALA A 124 -2.18 -0.30 -9.76
N LEU A 125 -3.02 -1.18 -10.30
CA LEU A 125 -4.34 -0.81 -10.85
C LEU A 125 -5.34 -0.32 -9.80
N THR A 126 -5.14 -0.66 -8.53
CA THR A 126 -5.98 -0.15 -7.43
C THR A 126 -5.53 1.23 -6.93
N SER A 127 -4.50 1.84 -7.53
CA SER A 127 -4.07 3.19 -7.20
C SER A 127 -5.15 4.21 -7.57
N PRO A 128 -5.41 5.24 -6.75
CA PRO A 128 -6.28 6.35 -7.14
C PRO A 128 -5.77 7.08 -8.40
N TRP A 129 -4.47 6.92 -8.73
CA TRP A 129 -3.83 7.53 -9.90
C TRP A 129 -3.72 6.58 -11.11
N ALA A 130 -4.24 5.35 -11.02
CA ALA A 130 -4.10 4.36 -12.09
C ALA A 130 -4.69 4.86 -13.41
N MET A 131 -5.93 5.37 -13.40
CA MET A 131 -6.60 5.85 -14.61
C MET A 131 -5.94 7.10 -15.23
N PRO A 132 -5.64 8.17 -14.46
CA PRO A 132 -4.87 9.29 -15.01
C PRO A 132 -3.52 8.87 -15.60
N TRP A 133 -2.80 7.97 -14.92
CA TRP A 133 -1.51 7.47 -15.41
C TRP A 133 -1.66 6.66 -16.70
N LEU A 134 -2.66 5.77 -16.78
CA LEU A 134 -2.93 4.96 -17.97
C LEU A 134 -3.33 5.83 -19.16
N SER A 135 -4.22 6.80 -18.96
CA SER A 135 -4.61 7.77 -19.99
C SER A 135 -3.39 8.53 -20.52
N ALA A 136 -2.51 9.01 -19.64
CA ALA A 136 -1.27 9.68 -20.04
C ALA A 136 -0.33 8.74 -20.83
N ARG A 137 -0.19 7.48 -20.42
CA ARG A 137 0.65 6.48 -21.10
C ARG A 137 0.12 6.14 -22.50
N LEU A 138 -1.21 6.02 -22.65
CA LEU A 138 -1.86 5.74 -23.93
C LEU A 138 -1.75 6.92 -24.91
N ARG A 139 -1.74 8.15 -24.40
CA ARG A 139 -1.61 9.37 -25.21
C ARG A 139 -0.17 9.77 -25.53
N ALA A 140 0.82 9.03 -25.02
CA ALA A 140 2.24 9.26 -25.33
C ALA A 140 2.57 9.03 -26.82
N GLU A 141 3.74 9.47 -27.25
CA GLU A 141 4.20 9.33 -28.64
C GLU A 141 4.20 7.87 -29.10
N ASP A 142 4.71 6.97 -28.24
CA ASP A 142 4.73 5.52 -28.43
C ASP A 142 3.45 4.82 -27.92
N GLY A 143 2.39 5.58 -27.63
CA GLY A 143 1.12 5.09 -27.11
C GLY A 143 0.13 4.63 -28.18
N CYS A 144 -1.14 4.48 -27.78
CA CYS A 144 -2.22 4.10 -28.67
C CYS A 144 -2.53 5.25 -29.65
N PRO A 145 -2.46 5.03 -30.98
CA PRO A 145 -2.73 6.09 -31.95
C PRO A 145 -4.12 6.72 -31.80
N TRP A 146 -5.13 5.88 -31.54
CA TRP A 146 -6.51 6.34 -31.38
C TRP A 146 -6.70 7.24 -30.15
N ASP A 147 -6.12 6.86 -28.99
CA ASP A 147 -6.21 7.65 -27.76
C ASP A 147 -5.48 8.99 -27.88
N ARG A 148 -4.33 9.02 -28.55
CA ARG A 148 -3.54 10.23 -28.80
C ARG A 148 -4.31 11.29 -29.58
N GLU A 149 -5.10 10.86 -30.56
CA GLU A 149 -5.92 11.74 -31.40
C GLU A 149 -7.25 12.15 -30.75
N GLN A 150 -7.66 11.54 -29.62
CA GLN A 150 -8.90 11.89 -28.95
C GLN A 150 -8.88 13.30 -28.36
N THR A 151 -9.90 14.07 -28.66
CA THR A 151 -10.20 15.38 -28.07
C THR A 151 -11.47 15.30 -27.21
N HIS A 152 -11.75 16.33 -26.40
CA HIS A 152 -13.03 16.41 -25.70
C HIS A 152 -14.23 16.36 -26.66
N GLY A 153 -14.11 16.98 -27.85
CA GLY A 153 -15.17 16.96 -28.87
C GLY A 153 -15.41 15.60 -29.49
N SER A 154 -14.36 14.81 -29.76
CA SER A 154 -14.51 13.47 -30.35
C SER A 154 -15.13 12.46 -29.37
N LEU A 155 -14.89 12.64 -28.06
CA LEU A 155 -15.41 11.79 -26.99
C LEU A 155 -16.86 12.12 -26.60
N ALA A 156 -17.34 13.35 -26.82
CA ALA A 156 -18.66 13.80 -26.38
C ALA A 156 -19.83 12.94 -26.88
N LYS A 157 -19.68 12.23 -28.00
CA LYS A 157 -20.69 11.29 -28.54
C LYS A 157 -20.78 9.94 -27.79
N HIS A 158 -19.92 9.73 -26.80
CA HIS A 158 -19.79 8.49 -26.03
C HIS A 158 -19.97 8.67 -24.52
N LEU A 159 -20.30 9.90 -24.08
CA LEU A 159 -20.55 10.28 -22.69
C LEU A 159 -22.05 10.50 -22.48
#